data_AF-A0A1R1IKD7-F1
#
_entry.id   AF-A0A1R1IKD7-F1
#
_cell.length_a   1.000
_cell.length_b   1.000
_cell.length_c   1.000
_cell.angle_alpha   90.00
_cell.angle_beta   90.00
_cell.angle_gamma   90.00
#
_symmetry.space_group_name_H-M   'P 1'
#
loop_
_entity.id
_entity.type
_entity.pdbx_description
1 polymer ?
#
loop_
_entity_poly.entity_id
_entity_poly.type
_entity_poly.pdbx_seq_one_letter_code
_entity_poly.pdbx_strand_id
1 'polypeptide(L)'
;MKLRLGTRGSALALARSEMVAELLRAQGHEVDIVRVATEHVDTIHMADGYSLGVFAQELRTSLRSGAVDVVVHSVKDVPLSDRPEDLTFAAVLKRGDHRDALCSLRGMPLAALPRRSRIGITSLRRLAQLRALRPDLTFVDVGGTLQDRLRRLEPGDLDAVVVSAAGVHALKVEDRVAEYLPILTAPGQGALALECRRSDEETLEAVRELDDVETRICIEAERAVLTGLNTTYLAPVGALATRRGILGLKAGIFSIDGTKRTVLEIGLPTSEYHAQRTGHNVAEALKARRADRFITAEALETVKMTADHADDSTFIESSEDDDRVRVLLPRQEGRISQAMRENELRVDCVQLQEARLLSADNIIGDADWVVIPSGQTVWALRERGWDIPAHTKVATMGSTTQRTVEDSGRQVDLSPEGTASSQKLVELFPPADGEQRVVILCADQLSTKLETGLRAKGYTVDRSEIYTMADVAEIDPALRTRWDDGAWDAVFLSQPSLAHVYAKTLGHRDDVRVLAWDEATAAAVREEGVDVFAVAKSKDTFGIADLARQLHKARH
;
A
#
# COMPACT_ATOMS: atom_id res chain seq x y z
N MET A 1 -10.50 17.41 39.37
CA MET A 1 -9.54 18.54 39.43
C MET A 1 -9.66 19.39 38.16
N LYS A 2 -9.04 20.57 38.15
CA LYS A 2 -8.96 21.44 36.96
C LYS A 2 -7.61 21.23 36.26
N LEU A 3 -7.61 21.01 34.96
CA LEU A 3 -6.43 20.75 34.13
C LEU A 3 -6.32 21.78 33.00
N ARG A 4 -5.13 22.32 32.79
CA ARG A 4 -4.82 23.18 31.64
C ARG A 4 -4.12 22.36 30.57
N LEU A 5 -4.83 22.09 29.48
CA LEU A 5 -4.34 21.30 28.36
C LEU A 5 -3.73 22.22 27.29
N GLY A 6 -2.39 22.20 27.19
CA GLY A 6 -1.64 22.98 26.22
C GLY A 6 -1.73 22.40 24.81
N THR A 7 -1.95 23.26 23.82
CA THR A 7 -2.06 22.88 22.41
C THR A 7 -1.45 23.92 21.48
N ARG A 8 -1.05 23.49 20.29
CA ARG A 8 -0.57 24.38 19.24
C ARG A 8 -1.76 25.01 18.50
N GLY A 9 -1.49 26.08 17.75
CA GLY A 9 -2.53 26.81 17.02
C GLY A 9 -3.10 26.10 15.78
N SER A 10 -2.49 25.02 15.29
CA SER A 10 -3.00 24.34 14.10
C SER A 10 -4.31 23.61 14.39
N ALA A 11 -5.21 23.60 13.41
CA ALA A 11 -6.53 22.99 13.58
C ALA A 11 -6.45 21.47 13.87
N LEU A 12 -5.42 20.77 13.39
CA LEU A 12 -5.21 19.37 13.73
C LEU A 12 -4.75 19.18 15.19
N ALA A 13 -3.86 20.04 15.69
CA ALA A 13 -3.46 20.01 17.10
C ALA A 13 -4.65 20.33 18.00
N LEU A 14 -5.42 21.36 17.64
CA LEU A 14 -6.62 21.77 18.38
C LEU A 14 -7.67 20.65 18.43
N ALA A 15 -7.98 20.01 17.30
CA ALA A 15 -8.95 18.92 17.24
C ALA A 15 -8.55 17.72 18.11
N ARG A 16 -7.26 17.37 18.13
CA ARG A 16 -6.73 16.30 18.99
C ARG A 16 -6.79 16.68 20.47
N SER A 17 -6.50 17.93 20.79
CA SER A 17 -6.59 18.46 22.15
C SER A 17 -8.03 18.49 22.65
N GLU A 18 -9.00 18.85 21.82
CA GLU A 18 -10.43 18.77 22.16
C GLU A 18 -10.86 17.32 22.41
N MET A 19 -10.47 16.38 21.55
CA MET A 19 -10.75 14.96 21.77
C MET A 19 -10.20 14.46 23.12
N VAL A 20 -8.98 14.84 23.49
CA VAL A 20 -8.40 14.49 24.80
C VAL A 20 -9.14 15.21 25.94
N ALA A 21 -9.50 16.48 25.77
CA ALA A 21 -10.26 17.23 26.76
C ALA A 21 -11.63 16.59 27.02
N GLU A 22 -12.32 16.10 25.99
CA GLU A 22 -13.58 15.36 26.12
C GLU A 22 -13.40 14.06 26.92
N LEU A 23 -12.32 13.30 26.68
CA LEU A 23 -12.01 12.09 27.45
C LEU A 23 -11.77 12.39 28.94
N LEU A 24 -10.99 13.43 29.24
CA LEU A 24 -10.71 13.85 30.61
C LEU A 24 -11.98 14.42 31.30
N ARG A 25 -12.81 15.16 30.57
CA ARG A 25 -14.11 15.65 31.09
C ARG A 25 -15.05 14.50 31.41
N ALA A 26 -15.05 13.43 30.60
CA ALA A 26 -15.84 12.23 30.86
C ALA A 26 -15.41 11.49 32.14
N GLN A 27 -14.15 11.66 32.58
CA GLN A 27 -13.63 11.18 33.86
C GLN A 27 -13.93 12.13 35.03
N GLY A 28 -14.64 13.24 34.80
CA GLY A 28 -15.02 14.20 35.83
C GLY A 28 -14.01 15.32 36.07
N HIS A 29 -13.02 15.50 35.19
CA HIS A 29 -12.08 16.63 35.26
C HIS A 29 -12.68 17.89 34.60
N GLU A 30 -12.34 19.06 35.14
CA GLU A 30 -12.55 20.34 34.43
C GLU A 30 -11.32 20.58 33.55
N VAL A 31 -11.51 20.85 32.25
CA VAL A 31 -10.39 20.97 31.31
C VAL A 31 -10.49 22.27 30.52
N ASP A 32 -9.46 23.11 30.67
CA ASP A 32 -9.26 24.34 29.90
C ASP A 32 -8.20 24.10 28.83
N ILE A 33 -8.54 24.35 27.56
CA ILE A 33 -7.56 24.28 26.47
C ILE A 33 -6.83 25.61 26.36
N VAL A 34 -5.50 25.55 26.50
CA VAL A 34 -4.61 26.71 26.44
C VAL A 34 -3.80 26.65 25.15
N ARG A 35 -4.00 27.62 24.26
CA ARG A 35 -3.18 27.76 23.07
C ARG A 35 -1.81 28.30 23.45
N VAL A 36 -0.77 27.54 23.16
CA VAL A 36 0.63 27.95 23.34
C VAL A 36 1.08 28.66 22.07
N ALA A 37 1.63 29.86 22.22
CA ALA A 37 2.24 30.59 21.12
C ALA A 37 3.50 29.84 20.67
N THR A 38 3.58 29.53 19.38
CA THR A 38 4.75 28.91 18.75
C THR A 38 5.43 29.93 17.84
N GLU A 39 6.76 29.99 17.85
CA GLU A 39 7.49 30.95 17.00
C GLU A 39 7.51 30.50 15.53
N HIS A 40 7.29 29.21 15.31
CA HIS A 40 7.32 28.59 13.99
C HIS A 40 5.93 28.15 13.54
N VAL A 41 5.69 28.24 12.23
CA VAL A 41 4.46 27.73 11.60
C VAL A 41 4.47 26.19 11.68
N ASP A 42 3.34 25.58 12.01
CA ASP A 42 3.16 24.12 12.12
C ASP A 42 3.14 23.45 10.74
N THR A 43 4.26 23.55 10.01
CA THR A 43 4.46 23.00 8.67
C THR A 43 5.52 21.91 8.68
N ILE A 44 5.35 20.93 7.80
CA ILE A 44 6.32 19.86 7.62
C ILE A 44 6.78 19.94 6.18
N HIS A 45 8.08 20.14 5.97
CA HIS A 45 8.75 20.01 4.68
C HIS A 45 9.79 18.89 4.78
N MET A 46 9.92 18.07 3.72
CA MET A 46 10.97 17.04 3.69
C MET A 46 12.36 17.69 3.57
N ALA A 47 12.46 18.78 2.81
CA ALA A 47 13.71 19.50 2.54
C ALA A 47 14.33 20.18 3.77
N ASP A 48 13.50 20.66 4.71
CA ASP A 48 13.97 21.38 5.90
C ASP A 48 14.45 20.44 7.01
N GLY A 49 14.55 19.13 6.72
CA GLY A 49 14.96 18.12 7.67
C GLY A 49 14.06 18.11 8.90
N TYR A 50 12.73 18.10 8.72
CA TYR A 50 11.72 18.07 9.79
C TYR A 50 12.18 18.75 11.09
N SER A 51 11.82 20.00 11.25
CA SER A 51 11.95 20.79 12.48
C SER A 51 11.09 20.24 13.66
N LEU A 52 10.94 18.92 13.81
CA LEU A 52 10.12 18.28 14.84
C LEU A 52 10.61 18.55 16.27
N GLY A 53 11.90 18.86 16.44
CA GLY A 53 12.43 19.33 17.73
C GLY A 53 11.92 20.72 18.12
N VAL A 54 11.45 21.52 17.16
CA VAL A 54 10.97 22.88 17.40
C VAL A 54 9.58 22.84 18.03
N PHE A 55 8.65 22.06 17.48
CA PHE A 55 7.25 22.05 17.94
C PHE A 55 7.02 21.55 19.36
N ALA A 56 7.91 20.72 19.88
CA ALA A 56 7.83 20.25 21.26
C ALA A 56 8.40 21.28 22.24
N GLN A 57 9.29 22.17 21.82
CA GLN A 57 10.00 23.06 22.74
C GLN A 57 9.09 24.10 23.39
N GLU A 58 8.20 24.77 22.65
CA GLU A 58 7.33 25.78 23.28
C GLU A 58 6.28 25.13 24.20
N LEU A 59 5.74 23.98 23.80
CA LEU A 59 4.83 23.17 24.64
C LEU A 59 5.51 22.73 25.94
N ARG A 60 6.74 22.22 25.85
CA ARG A 60 7.52 21.78 27.02
C ARG A 60 7.98 22.93 27.90
N THR A 61 8.27 24.09 27.32
CA THR A 61 8.53 25.31 28.09
C THR A 61 7.30 25.72 28.89
N SER A 62 6.10 25.60 28.30
CA SER A 62 4.83 25.87 28.98
C SER A 62 4.52 24.84 30.07
N LEU A 63 4.89 23.57 29.88
CA LEU A 63 4.84 22.57 30.95
C LEU A 63 5.78 22.95 32.10
N ARG A 64 7.02 23.34 31.81
CA ARG A 64 8.01 23.68 32.84
C ARG A 64 7.66 24.92 33.63
N SER A 65 7.11 25.94 32.98
CA SER A 65 6.66 27.17 33.64
C SER A 65 5.37 26.98 34.44
N GLY A 66 4.70 25.84 34.30
CA GLY A 66 3.40 25.60 34.90
C GLY A 66 2.29 26.44 34.25
N ALA A 67 2.48 26.93 33.03
CA ALA A 67 1.42 27.60 32.27
C ALA A 67 0.35 26.61 31.79
N VAL A 68 0.76 25.37 31.51
CA VAL A 68 -0.11 24.24 31.19
C VAL A 68 0.31 23.02 32.01
N ASP A 69 -0.60 22.05 32.19
CA ASP A 69 -0.39 20.86 33.01
C ASP A 69 -0.11 19.62 32.16
N VAL A 70 -0.79 19.53 31.01
CA VAL A 70 -0.70 18.42 30.07
C VAL A 70 -0.62 18.96 28.65
N VAL A 71 0.14 18.30 27.77
CA VAL A 71 0.16 18.58 26.33
C VAL A 71 -0.05 17.30 25.54
N VAL A 72 -0.55 17.42 24.30
CA VAL A 72 -0.87 16.28 23.43
C VAL A 72 0.11 16.22 22.27
N HIS A 73 0.79 15.08 22.11
CA HIS A 73 1.70 14.81 20.98
C HIS A 73 1.16 13.71 20.09
N SER A 74 1.39 13.82 18.78
CA SER A 74 1.40 12.65 17.91
C SER A 74 2.71 11.91 18.08
N VAL A 75 2.64 10.63 18.44
CA VAL A 75 3.82 9.85 18.82
C VAL A 75 4.85 9.76 17.68
N LYS A 76 4.38 9.64 16.43
CA LYS A 76 5.26 9.62 15.25
C LYS A 76 6.07 10.92 15.05
N ASP A 77 5.60 12.01 15.65
CA ASP A 77 6.18 13.35 15.52
C ASP A 77 7.12 13.66 16.72
N VAL A 78 7.25 12.74 17.68
CA VAL A 78 8.17 12.90 18.82
C VAL A 78 9.56 12.35 18.43
N PRO A 79 10.64 13.15 18.50
CA PRO A 79 11.99 12.68 18.24
C PRO A 79 12.39 11.50 19.15
N LEU A 80 13.24 10.61 18.65
CA LEU A 80 13.63 9.38 19.39
C LEU A 80 14.56 9.67 20.57
N SER A 81 15.46 10.64 20.41
CA SER A 81 16.46 11.03 21.42
C SER A 81 15.91 11.97 22.49
N ASP A 82 14.69 12.47 22.33
CA ASP A 82 14.17 13.60 23.09
C ASP A 82 13.33 13.15 24.29
N ARG A 83 14.01 12.56 25.28
CA ARG A 83 13.46 12.05 26.55
C ARG A 83 14.01 12.88 27.73
N PRO A 84 13.45 14.07 27.99
CA PRO A 84 13.87 14.90 29.11
C PRO A 84 13.60 14.22 30.46
N GLU A 85 14.48 14.40 31.44
CA GLU A 85 14.35 13.79 32.77
C GLU A 85 13.18 14.37 33.57
N ASP A 86 12.86 15.65 33.34
CA ASP A 86 11.84 16.41 34.08
C ASP A 86 10.41 16.22 33.56
N LEU A 87 10.23 15.65 32.36
CA LEU A 87 8.92 15.40 31.75
C LEU A 87 8.72 13.90 31.47
N THR A 88 7.48 13.49 31.27
CA THR A 88 7.15 12.09 30.98
C THR A 88 5.89 11.95 30.15
N PHE A 89 5.82 10.90 29.33
CA PHE A 89 4.59 10.45 28.68
C PHE A 89 3.74 9.68 29.67
N ALA A 90 2.93 10.44 30.42
CA ALA A 90 2.06 9.96 31.47
C ALA A 90 0.99 8.99 30.95
N ALA A 91 0.48 9.23 29.75
CA ALA A 91 -0.46 8.33 29.09
C ALA A 91 -0.19 8.27 27.58
N VAL A 92 -0.35 7.08 27.01
CA VAL A 92 -0.42 6.84 25.57
C VAL A 92 -1.81 6.32 25.29
N LEU A 93 -2.60 7.09 24.55
CA LEU A 93 -3.99 6.74 24.29
C LEU A 93 -4.08 5.52 23.38
N LYS A 94 -5.22 4.83 23.46
CA LYS A 94 -5.59 3.77 22.52
C LYS A 94 -5.39 4.25 21.07
N ARG A 95 -4.67 3.44 20.28
CA ARG A 95 -4.30 3.79 18.91
C ARG A 95 -5.53 3.99 18.02
N GLY A 96 -5.58 5.12 17.33
CA GLY A 96 -6.51 5.35 16.22
C GLY A 96 -6.04 4.68 14.93
N ASP A 97 -6.62 5.08 13.79
CA ASP A 97 -6.24 4.50 12.50
C ASP A 97 -4.81 4.87 12.10
N HIS A 98 -3.93 3.87 12.20
CA HIS A 98 -2.53 3.92 11.82
C HIS A 98 -2.27 4.07 10.31
N ARG A 99 -3.23 3.74 9.44
CA ARG A 99 -3.02 3.67 7.98
C ARG A 99 -2.69 5.03 7.37
N ASP A 100 -2.02 4.99 6.22
CA ASP A 100 -1.94 6.14 5.34
C ASP A 100 -3.19 6.16 4.43
N ALA A 101 -3.73 7.35 4.20
CA ALA A 101 -4.90 7.59 3.37
C ALA A 101 -4.49 8.40 2.14
N LEU A 102 -4.93 7.94 0.97
CA LEU A 102 -4.88 8.67 -0.28
C LEU A 102 -6.15 9.52 -0.38
N CYS A 103 -5.99 10.84 -0.44
CA CYS A 103 -7.05 11.76 -0.83
C CYS A 103 -6.79 12.19 -2.28
N SER A 104 -7.72 11.97 -3.20
CA SER A 104 -7.52 12.24 -4.62
C SER A 104 -8.65 13.05 -5.24
N LEU A 105 -8.36 13.69 -6.36
CA LEU A 105 -9.37 14.30 -7.21
C LEU A 105 -10.37 13.21 -7.63
N ARG A 106 -11.65 13.50 -7.41
CA ARG A 106 -12.78 12.63 -7.81
C ARG A 106 -12.77 11.23 -7.15
N GLY A 107 -12.07 11.05 -6.03
CA GLY A 107 -12.10 9.79 -5.29
C GLY A 107 -11.41 8.62 -6.00
N MET A 108 -10.49 8.87 -6.93
CA MET A 108 -9.76 7.81 -7.64
C MET A 108 -8.80 7.06 -6.71
N PRO A 109 -8.84 5.71 -6.66
CA PRO A 109 -7.86 4.93 -5.92
C PRO A 109 -6.47 5.00 -6.58
N LEU A 110 -5.42 4.65 -5.84
CA LEU A 110 -4.03 4.72 -6.27
C LEU A 110 -3.80 4.00 -7.60
N ALA A 111 -4.44 2.85 -7.81
CA ALA A 111 -4.31 2.05 -9.02
C ALA A 111 -4.97 2.69 -10.26
N ALA A 112 -5.96 3.57 -10.07
CA ALA A 112 -6.70 4.21 -11.14
C ALA A 112 -6.15 5.59 -11.53
N LEU A 113 -5.19 6.13 -10.75
CA LEU A 113 -4.58 7.41 -11.08
C LEU A 113 -3.85 7.34 -12.43
N PRO A 114 -4.06 8.33 -13.34
CA PRO A 114 -3.34 8.42 -14.60
C PRO A 114 -1.81 8.36 -14.44
N ARG A 115 -1.12 7.94 -15.50
CA ARG A 115 0.34 8.03 -15.56
C ARG A 115 0.77 9.48 -15.34
N ARG A 116 1.89 9.67 -14.64
CA ARG A 116 2.44 10.99 -14.28
C ARG A 116 1.52 11.86 -13.41
N SER A 117 0.47 11.30 -12.82
CA SER A 117 -0.34 12.03 -11.83
C SER A 117 0.52 12.56 -10.69
N ARG A 118 0.22 13.77 -10.23
CA ARG A 118 0.95 14.53 -9.22
C ARG A 118 0.45 14.21 -7.83
N ILE A 119 1.29 13.53 -7.06
CA ILE A 119 0.99 13.01 -5.73
C ILE A 119 1.76 13.80 -4.70
N GLY A 120 1.04 14.53 -3.86
CA GLY A 120 1.61 15.19 -2.70
C GLY A 120 2.02 14.18 -1.64
N ILE A 121 3.27 14.26 -1.20
CA ILE A 121 3.81 13.45 -0.11
C ILE A 121 4.61 14.32 0.85
N THR A 122 4.76 13.83 2.07
CA THR A 122 5.53 14.55 3.10
C THR A 122 6.56 13.69 3.78
N SER A 123 6.79 12.45 3.34
CA SER A 123 7.80 11.58 3.95
C SER A 123 8.47 10.67 2.93
N LEU A 124 9.77 10.44 3.11
CA LEU A 124 10.57 9.52 2.30
C LEU A 124 10.05 8.07 2.42
N ARG A 125 9.49 7.69 3.59
CA ARG A 125 8.81 6.40 3.77
C ARG A 125 7.63 6.20 2.81
N ARG A 126 6.79 7.22 2.62
CA ARG A 126 5.67 7.16 1.68
C ARG A 126 6.19 7.16 0.25
N LEU A 127 7.14 8.05 -0.05
CA LEU A 127 7.78 8.13 -1.36
C LEU A 127 8.30 6.77 -1.84
N ALA A 128 9.18 6.16 -1.05
CA ALA A 128 9.86 4.92 -1.39
C ALA A 128 8.85 3.78 -1.64
N GLN A 129 7.84 3.64 -0.78
CA GLN A 129 6.84 2.59 -0.90
C GLN A 129 5.88 2.84 -2.07
N LEU A 130 5.51 4.09 -2.34
CA LEU A 130 4.62 4.42 -3.45
C LEU A 130 5.33 4.34 -4.80
N ARG A 131 6.61 4.74 -4.89
CA ARG A 131 7.44 4.49 -6.09
C ARG A 131 7.55 3.00 -6.41
N ALA A 132 7.66 2.16 -5.38
CA ALA A 132 7.68 0.71 -5.56
C ALA A 132 6.34 0.15 -6.11
N LEU A 133 5.22 0.84 -5.85
CA LEU A 133 3.88 0.42 -6.32
C LEU A 133 3.49 1.05 -7.66
N ARG A 134 3.87 2.31 -7.88
CA ARG A 134 3.50 3.17 -9.01
C ARG A 134 4.69 4.05 -9.40
N PRO A 135 5.73 3.46 -10.03
CA PRO A 135 6.94 4.20 -10.43
C PRO A 135 6.66 5.26 -11.50
N ASP A 136 5.51 5.18 -12.17
CA ASP A 136 5.08 6.09 -13.23
C ASP A 136 4.44 7.40 -12.72
N LEU A 137 4.26 7.57 -11.41
CA LEU A 137 3.65 8.76 -10.80
C LEU A 137 4.67 9.86 -10.50
N THR A 138 4.19 11.09 -10.42
CA THR A 138 4.97 12.27 -10.00
C THR A 138 4.80 12.48 -8.51
N PHE A 139 5.89 12.49 -7.75
CA PHE A 139 5.83 12.77 -6.32
C PHE A 139 6.35 14.16 -6.01
N VAL A 140 5.53 14.94 -5.32
CA VAL A 140 5.82 16.33 -4.97
C VAL A 140 5.90 16.46 -3.46
N ASP A 141 6.96 17.09 -2.94
CA ASP A 141 7.01 17.46 -1.53
C ASP A 141 5.96 18.54 -1.24
N VAL A 142 5.01 18.20 -0.38
CA VAL A 142 3.93 19.12 -0.02
C VAL A 142 4.10 19.58 1.41
N GLY A 143 4.58 20.82 1.53
CA GLY A 143 4.64 21.55 2.78
C GLY A 143 3.29 21.77 3.46
N GLY A 144 3.32 22.53 4.55
CA GLY A 144 2.10 23.07 5.16
C GLY A 144 1.34 22.10 6.08
N THR A 145 0.19 22.55 6.57
CA THR A 145 -0.73 21.76 7.39
C THR A 145 -1.51 20.73 6.57
N LEU A 146 -2.24 19.82 7.23
CA LEU A 146 -3.12 18.87 6.54
C LEU A 146 -4.15 19.58 5.65
N GLN A 147 -4.70 20.70 6.11
CA GLN A 147 -5.65 21.51 5.35
C GLN A 147 -5.01 22.19 4.13
N ASP A 148 -3.78 22.70 4.27
CA ASP A 148 -3.05 23.29 3.13
C ASP A 148 -2.87 22.25 2.02
N ARG A 149 -2.49 21.04 2.41
CA ARG A 149 -2.29 19.92 1.49
C ARG A 149 -3.57 19.49 0.79
N LEU A 150 -4.69 19.41 1.53
CA LEU A 150 -5.99 19.08 0.95
C LEU A 150 -6.51 20.17 0.01
N ARG A 151 -6.18 21.45 0.27
CA ARG A 151 -6.51 22.57 -0.63
C ARG A 151 -5.75 22.55 -1.95
N ARG A 152 -4.63 21.83 -2.02
CA ARG A 152 -3.86 21.62 -3.26
C ARG A 152 -4.43 20.52 -4.15
N LEU A 153 -5.45 19.78 -3.69
CA LEU A 153 -6.20 18.84 -4.53
C LEU A 153 -7.12 19.60 -5.49
N GLU A 154 -6.51 20.21 -6.50
CA GLU A 154 -7.15 21.00 -7.53
C GLU A 154 -6.56 20.63 -8.90
N PRO A 155 -7.37 20.64 -9.98
CA PRO A 155 -6.87 20.38 -11.33
C PRO A 155 -5.68 21.29 -11.67
N GLY A 156 -4.55 20.69 -12.03
CA GLY A 156 -3.32 21.41 -12.38
C GLY A 156 -2.32 21.63 -11.23
N ASP A 157 -2.68 21.33 -9.97
CA ASP A 157 -1.73 21.32 -8.84
C ASP A 157 -1.39 19.90 -8.39
N LEU A 158 -2.29 19.24 -7.65
CA LEU A 158 -2.15 17.85 -7.23
C LEU A 158 -3.37 17.02 -7.63
N ASP A 159 -3.11 15.85 -8.19
CA ASP A 159 -4.14 14.84 -8.48
C ASP A 159 -4.49 14.03 -7.23
N ALA A 160 -3.51 13.84 -6.33
CA ALA A 160 -3.73 13.21 -5.04
C ALA A 160 -2.74 13.69 -3.98
N VAL A 161 -3.02 13.39 -2.73
CA VAL A 161 -2.14 13.64 -1.59
C VAL A 161 -2.25 12.52 -0.58
N VAL A 162 -1.11 12.09 -0.02
CA VAL A 162 -1.06 11.02 0.97
C VAL A 162 -0.88 11.59 2.36
N VAL A 163 -1.84 11.29 3.24
CA VAL A 163 -1.95 11.83 4.59
C VAL A 163 -2.20 10.69 5.59
N SER A 164 -2.16 10.97 6.89
CA SER A 164 -2.47 9.92 7.89
C SER A 164 -3.97 9.82 8.11
N ALA A 165 -4.53 8.61 8.12
CA ALA A 165 -5.94 8.37 8.38
C ALA A 165 -6.41 9.01 9.70
N ALA A 166 -5.64 8.85 10.79
CA ALA A 166 -5.91 9.51 12.06
C ALA A 166 -5.97 11.05 11.99
N GLY A 167 -5.23 11.66 11.06
CA GLY A 167 -5.26 13.12 10.87
C GLY A 167 -6.54 13.57 10.16
N VAL A 168 -6.96 12.81 9.16
CA VAL A 168 -8.22 13.04 8.43
C VAL A 168 -9.42 12.85 9.36
N HIS A 169 -9.42 11.78 10.15
CA HIS A 169 -10.45 11.51 11.14
C HIS A 169 -10.58 12.62 12.18
N ALA A 170 -9.45 13.09 12.73
CA ALA A 170 -9.46 14.18 13.70
C ALA A 170 -10.06 15.48 13.14
N LEU A 171 -9.91 15.73 11.83
CA LEU A 171 -10.48 16.90 11.16
C LEU A 171 -11.90 16.67 10.60
N LYS A 172 -12.44 15.46 10.71
CA LYS A 172 -13.76 15.09 10.17
C LYS A 172 -13.88 15.31 8.64
N VAL A 173 -12.83 14.93 7.90
CA VAL A 173 -12.76 15.05 6.42
C VAL A 173 -12.54 13.71 5.71
N GLU A 174 -13.08 12.64 6.29
CA GLU A 174 -12.98 11.26 5.79
C GLU A 174 -13.60 11.08 4.40
N ASP A 175 -14.57 11.91 4.04
CA ASP A 175 -15.20 11.97 2.72
C ASP A 175 -14.19 12.28 1.59
N ARG A 176 -13.04 12.86 1.94
CA ARG A 176 -11.95 13.15 0.99
C ARG A 176 -11.05 11.92 0.74
N VAL A 177 -11.21 10.83 1.47
CA VAL A 177 -10.37 9.63 1.34
C VAL A 177 -10.87 8.76 0.19
N ALA A 178 -10.01 8.54 -0.80
CA ALA A 178 -10.27 7.61 -1.89
C ALA A 178 -9.86 6.18 -1.54
N GLU A 179 -8.75 6.03 -0.81
CA GLU A 179 -8.20 4.71 -0.49
C GLU A 179 -7.35 4.77 0.80
N TYR A 180 -7.47 3.73 1.63
CA TYR A 180 -6.49 3.47 2.69
C TYR A 180 -5.40 2.56 2.15
N LEU A 181 -4.17 3.05 2.15
CA LEU A 181 -3.06 2.44 1.43
C LEU A 181 -2.46 1.25 2.19
N PRO A 182 -2.16 0.13 1.51
CA PRO A 182 -1.56 -1.06 2.10
C PRO A 182 -0.03 -0.93 2.26
N ILE A 183 0.46 0.22 2.74
CA ILE A 183 1.90 0.49 2.96
C ILE A 183 2.25 0.44 4.45
N LEU A 184 3.51 0.12 4.79
CA LEU A 184 3.98 0.14 6.17
C LEU A 184 3.96 1.57 6.72
N THR A 185 3.36 1.72 7.89
CA THR A 185 3.11 3.00 8.55
C THR A 185 4.36 3.57 9.19
N ALA A 186 4.34 4.87 9.51
CA ALA A 186 5.39 5.44 10.34
C ALA A 186 5.30 4.85 11.76
N PRO A 187 6.44 4.54 12.42
CA PRO A 187 6.46 4.13 13.81
C PRO A 187 5.66 5.10 14.70
N GLY A 188 4.68 4.59 15.42
CA GLY A 188 3.77 5.36 16.28
C GLY A 188 2.66 6.12 15.56
N GLN A 189 2.46 5.94 14.25
CA GLN A 189 1.36 6.60 13.54
C GLN A 189 0.00 6.16 14.09
N GLY A 190 -0.91 7.12 14.30
CA GLY A 190 -2.24 6.89 14.85
C GLY A 190 -2.32 6.95 16.37
N ALA A 191 -1.19 7.01 17.08
CA ALA A 191 -1.17 7.14 18.53
C ALA A 191 -0.92 8.58 18.99
N LEU A 192 -1.56 8.93 20.10
CA LEU A 192 -1.35 10.19 20.82
C LEU A 192 -0.74 9.91 22.19
N ALA A 193 0.18 10.76 22.63
CA ALA A 193 0.76 10.72 23.97
C ALA A 193 0.46 12.02 24.72
N LEU A 194 0.16 11.89 26.01
CA LEU A 194 0.00 12.98 26.95
C LEU A 194 1.33 13.16 27.70
N GLU A 195 1.96 14.32 27.53
CA GLU A 195 3.18 14.68 28.23
C GLU A 195 2.85 15.64 29.38
N CYS A 196 3.45 15.40 30.55
CA CYS A 196 3.35 16.28 31.72
C CYS A 196 4.67 16.31 32.50
N ARG A 197 4.72 17.14 33.55
CA ARG A 197 5.86 17.17 34.49
C ARG A 197 5.93 15.86 35.27
N ARG A 198 7.13 15.31 35.42
CA ARG A 198 7.35 14.06 36.18
C ARG A 198 7.08 14.22 37.68
N SER A 199 7.24 15.43 38.21
CA SER A 199 7.00 15.75 39.62
C SER A 199 5.54 16.06 39.95
N ASP A 200 4.63 16.06 38.98
CA ASP A 200 3.24 16.44 39.15
C ASP A 200 2.35 15.20 39.33
N GLU A 201 2.36 14.66 40.56
CA GLU A 201 1.66 13.42 40.90
C GLU A 201 0.14 13.51 40.69
N GLU A 202 -0.47 14.68 40.92
CA GLU A 202 -1.91 14.88 40.74
C GLU A 202 -2.30 14.79 39.26
N THR A 203 -1.53 15.45 38.38
CA THR A 203 -1.74 15.37 36.93
C THR A 203 -1.45 13.97 36.39
N LEU A 204 -0.40 13.32 36.89
CA LEU A 204 -0.05 11.94 36.51
C LEU A 204 -1.21 10.98 36.82
N GLU A 205 -1.80 11.07 38.01
CA GLU A 205 -2.94 10.23 38.39
C GLU A 205 -4.18 10.54 37.55
N ALA A 206 -4.46 11.82 37.29
CA ALA A 206 -5.62 12.24 36.52
C ALA A 206 -5.62 11.70 35.08
N VAL A 207 -4.46 11.61 34.42
CA VAL A 207 -4.39 11.13 33.03
C VAL A 207 -4.15 9.62 32.92
N ARG A 208 -3.82 8.95 34.03
CA ARG A 208 -3.39 7.55 34.08
C ARG A 208 -4.39 6.58 33.46
N GLU A 209 -5.68 6.81 33.68
CA GLU A 209 -6.76 5.98 33.15
C GLU A 209 -6.86 5.99 31.62
N LEU A 210 -6.29 7.00 30.96
CA LEU A 210 -6.25 7.08 29.49
C LEU A 210 -5.09 6.27 28.88
N ASP A 211 -4.20 5.72 29.71
CA ASP A 211 -3.05 4.94 29.24
C ASP A 211 -3.46 3.56 28.73
N ASP A 212 -3.24 3.34 27.44
CA ASP A 212 -3.43 2.04 26.79
C ASP A 212 -2.08 1.32 26.67
N VAL A 213 -1.85 0.40 27.61
CA VAL A 213 -0.61 -0.38 27.71
C VAL A 213 -0.31 -1.17 26.43
N GLU A 214 -1.34 -1.65 25.73
CA GLU A 214 -1.19 -2.40 24.47
C GLU A 214 -0.61 -1.52 23.36
N THR A 215 -1.15 -0.31 23.21
CA THR A 215 -0.65 0.69 22.26
C THR A 215 0.77 1.13 22.62
N ARG A 216 1.05 1.39 23.91
CA ARG A 216 2.39 1.74 24.40
C ARG A 216 3.43 0.69 24.02
N ILE A 217 3.13 -0.59 24.28
CA ILE A 217 4.02 -1.72 23.96
C ILE A 217 4.27 -1.81 22.45
N CYS A 218 3.23 -1.66 21.62
CA CYS A 218 3.39 -1.66 20.16
C CYS A 218 4.30 -0.53 19.68
N ILE A 219 4.10 0.67 20.20
CA ILE A 219 4.87 1.87 19.84
C ILE A 219 6.34 1.73 20.23
N GLU A 220 6.62 1.23 21.43
CA GLU A 220 8.00 1.05 21.89
C GLU A 220 8.74 0.05 20.99
N ALA A 221 8.08 -1.03 20.55
CA ALA A 221 8.65 -1.95 19.57
C ALA A 221 8.90 -1.29 18.21
N GLU A 222 7.94 -0.53 17.69
CA GLU A 222 8.06 0.19 16.41
C GLU A 222 9.20 1.22 16.44
N ARG A 223 9.27 2.04 17.50
CA ARG A 223 10.30 3.07 17.68
C ARG A 223 11.67 2.47 17.92
N ALA A 224 11.75 1.31 18.57
CA ALA A 224 13.01 0.57 18.75
C ALA A 224 13.59 0.07 17.42
N VAL A 225 12.79 -0.13 16.37
CA VAL A 225 13.34 -0.39 15.03
C VAL A 225 14.17 0.79 14.54
N LEU A 226 13.66 2.03 14.67
CA LEU A 226 14.38 3.21 14.21
C LEU A 226 15.68 3.44 15.01
N THR A 227 15.63 3.34 16.34
CA THR A 227 16.83 3.50 17.17
C THR A 227 17.83 2.38 16.92
N GLY A 228 17.37 1.14 16.76
CA GLY A 228 18.22 0.02 16.40
C GLY A 228 18.91 0.23 15.06
N LEU A 229 18.25 0.85 14.08
CA LEU A 229 18.83 1.19 12.78
C LEU A 229 19.71 2.45 12.79
N ASN A 230 19.91 3.09 13.96
CA ASN A 230 20.62 4.37 14.09
C ASN A 230 20.06 5.43 13.13
N THR A 231 18.73 5.47 12.98
CA THR A 231 18.07 6.36 12.05
C THR A 231 16.91 7.09 12.71
N THR A 232 16.37 8.09 12.00
CA THR A 232 15.23 8.88 12.45
C THR A 232 14.02 8.59 11.57
N TYR A 233 12.89 9.23 11.89
CA TYR A 233 11.69 9.18 11.07
C TYR A 233 11.87 9.76 9.65
N LEU A 234 13.01 10.43 9.37
CA LEU A 234 13.35 10.92 8.04
C LEU A 234 13.65 9.78 7.07
N ALA A 235 14.19 8.66 7.57
CA ALA A 235 14.53 7.56 6.70
C ALA A 235 13.27 6.87 6.15
N PRO A 236 13.36 6.26 4.95
CA PRO A 236 12.32 5.41 4.37
C PRO A 236 12.21 4.07 5.12
N VAL A 237 11.81 4.13 6.38
CA VAL A 237 11.59 2.99 7.27
C VAL A 237 10.14 3.00 7.72
N GLY A 238 9.47 1.86 7.57
CA GLY A 238 8.13 1.63 8.08
C GLY A 238 8.15 0.56 9.17
N ALA A 239 7.36 0.74 10.22
CA ALA A 239 7.13 -0.30 11.22
C ALA A 239 5.71 -0.23 11.75
N LEU A 240 5.12 -1.40 11.96
CA LEU A 240 3.81 -1.58 12.55
C LEU A 240 3.83 -2.81 13.46
N ALA A 241 3.47 -2.59 14.71
CA ALA A 241 3.21 -3.61 15.69
C ALA A 241 1.72 -3.74 15.99
N THR A 242 1.30 -4.97 16.25
CA THR A 242 -0.03 -5.31 16.74
C THR A 242 0.12 -6.28 17.90
N ARG A 243 -0.77 -6.21 18.89
CA ARG A 243 -0.75 -7.11 20.04
C ARG A 243 -2.13 -7.72 20.28
N ARG A 244 -2.18 -9.05 20.24
CA ARG A 244 -3.36 -9.88 20.59
C ARG A 244 -2.85 -11.09 21.38
N GLY A 245 -2.39 -10.84 22.61
CA GLY A 245 -1.64 -11.81 23.44
C GLY A 245 -0.17 -11.99 23.00
N ILE A 246 0.08 -12.03 21.69
CA ILE A 246 1.43 -12.04 21.07
C ILE A 246 1.67 -10.69 20.39
N LEU A 247 2.88 -10.16 20.50
CA LEU A 247 3.31 -8.98 19.74
C LEU A 247 3.77 -9.43 18.36
N GLY A 248 3.01 -9.05 17.33
CA GLY A 248 3.44 -9.12 15.94
C GLY A 248 4.08 -7.79 15.55
N LEU A 249 5.31 -7.79 15.03
CA LEU A 249 6.00 -6.61 14.53
C LEU A 249 6.41 -6.84 13.08
N LYS A 250 5.90 -5.99 12.19
CA LYS A 250 6.31 -5.92 10.79
C LYS A 250 7.08 -4.63 10.55
N ALA A 251 8.29 -4.73 10.03
CA ALA A 251 9.11 -3.56 9.74
C ALA A 251 9.91 -3.72 8.45
N GLY A 252 10.23 -2.62 7.78
CA GLY A 252 11.03 -2.66 6.57
C GLY A 252 11.76 -1.37 6.27
N ILE A 253 12.86 -1.52 5.53
CA ILE A 253 13.68 -0.45 4.97
C ILE A 253 13.52 -0.49 3.47
N PHE A 254 13.31 0.68 2.87
CA PHE A 254 13.07 0.86 1.45
C PHE A 254 14.13 1.78 0.87
N SER A 255 14.65 1.49 -0.31
CA SER A 255 15.43 2.48 -1.05
C SER A 255 14.51 3.58 -1.55
N ILE A 256 15.01 4.81 -1.61
CA ILE A 256 14.19 5.98 -1.86
C ILE A 256 13.63 6.06 -3.29
N ASP A 257 14.27 5.38 -4.23
CA ASP A 257 13.80 5.14 -5.60
C ASP A 257 12.72 4.05 -5.66
N GLY A 258 12.45 3.34 -4.57
CA GLY A 258 11.49 2.25 -4.48
C GLY A 258 11.94 0.92 -5.10
N THR A 259 13.18 0.82 -5.60
CA THR A 259 13.65 -0.36 -6.35
C THR A 259 14.08 -1.53 -5.45
N LYS A 260 14.48 -1.24 -4.21
CA LYS A 260 14.94 -2.22 -3.22
C LYS A 260 14.14 -2.09 -1.94
N ARG A 261 13.83 -3.23 -1.33
CA ARG A 261 13.21 -3.28 -0.01
C ARG A 261 13.59 -4.54 0.73
N THR A 262 13.67 -4.41 2.04
CA THR A 262 13.75 -5.56 2.95
C THR A 262 12.68 -5.38 4.00
N VAL A 263 11.73 -6.32 4.07
CA VAL A 263 10.64 -6.32 5.03
C VAL A 263 10.70 -7.60 5.83
N LEU A 264 10.60 -7.47 7.15
CA LEU A 264 10.57 -8.58 8.10
C LEU A 264 9.31 -8.53 8.93
N GLU A 265 8.86 -9.70 9.34
CA GLU A 265 7.73 -9.88 10.23
C GLU A 265 8.10 -10.91 11.28
N ILE A 266 7.86 -10.58 12.55
CA ILE A 266 8.14 -11.46 13.68
C ILE A 266 6.97 -11.45 14.67
N GLY A 267 6.77 -12.54 15.39
CA GLY A 267 5.76 -12.68 16.44
C GLY A 267 6.35 -13.29 17.70
N LEU A 268 6.28 -12.59 18.84
CA LEU A 268 6.77 -13.08 20.14
C LEU A 268 5.81 -12.77 21.29
N PRO A 269 5.66 -13.65 22.31
CA PRO A 269 5.02 -13.29 23.58
C PRO A 269 5.87 -12.23 24.29
N THR A 270 5.31 -11.06 24.57
CA THR A 270 6.13 -9.87 24.85
C THR A 270 5.54 -9.02 25.98
N SER A 271 6.38 -8.61 26.94
CA SER A 271 6.16 -7.52 27.92
C SER A 271 6.79 -6.21 27.39
N GLU A 272 6.59 -5.06 28.04
CA GLU A 272 7.14 -3.78 27.56
C GLU A 272 8.66 -3.80 27.30
N TYR A 273 9.46 -4.31 28.24
CA TYR A 273 10.92 -4.47 28.04
C TYR A 273 11.27 -5.40 26.88
N HIS A 274 10.46 -6.43 26.66
CA HIS A 274 10.66 -7.33 25.53
C HIS A 274 10.29 -6.66 24.20
N ALA A 275 9.43 -5.64 24.20
CA ALA A 275 8.97 -4.94 22.99
C ALA A 275 10.12 -4.14 22.35
N GLN A 276 10.86 -3.37 23.16
CA GLN A 276 12.05 -2.66 22.68
C GLN A 276 13.11 -3.63 22.14
N ARG A 277 13.41 -4.69 22.89
CA ARG A 277 14.34 -5.74 22.45
C ARG A 277 13.90 -6.39 21.14
N THR A 278 12.59 -6.60 20.96
CA THR A 278 12.01 -7.14 19.73
C THR A 278 12.25 -6.20 18.55
N GLY A 279 12.03 -4.90 18.72
CA GLY A 279 12.35 -3.89 17.70
C GLY A 279 13.84 -3.83 17.35
N HIS A 280 14.73 -3.87 18.35
CA HIS A 280 16.18 -3.92 18.14
C HIS A 280 16.62 -5.18 17.40
N ASN A 281 16.07 -6.34 17.74
CA ASN A 281 16.37 -7.59 17.05
C ASN A 281 15.95 -7.54 15.56
N VAL A 282 14.80 -6.93 15.25
CA VAL A 282 14.38 -6.71 13.85
C VAL A 282 15.34 -5.77 13.14
N ALA A 283 15.77 -4.69 13.78
CA ALA A 283 16.76 -3.77 13.24
C ALA A 283 18.08 -4.48 12.91
N GLU A 284 18.61 -5.29 13.83
CA GLU A 284 19.82 -6.09 13.59
C GLU A 284 19.63 -7.11 12.47
N ALA A 285 18.46 -7.75 12.39
CA ALA A 285 18.13 -8.66 11.28
C ALA A 285 17.99 -7.95 9.92
N LEU A 286 17.61 -6.67 9.90
CA LEU A 286 17.59 -5.82 8.71
C LEU A 286 19.02 -5.45 8.29
N LYS A 287 19.88 -5.05 9.25
CA LYS A 287 21.31 -4.78 9.01
C LYS A 287 22.06 -6.02 8.52
N ALA A 288 21.78 -7.20 9.08
CA ALA A 288 22.37 -8.46 8.63
C ALA A 288 22.06 -8.76 7.15
N ARG A 289 20.93 -8.27 6.64
CA ARG A 289 20.55 -8.31 5.22
C ARG A 289 21.09 -7.13 4.40
N ARG A 290 21.96 -6.30 4.98
CA ARG A 290 22.55 -5.09 4.39
C ARG A 290 21.52 -4.05 3.93
N ALA A 291 20.33 -4.04 4.54
CA ALA A 291 19.25 -3.14 4.17
C ALA A 291 19.50 -1.69 4.64
N ASP A 292 20.36 -1.50 5.63
CA ASP A 292 20.86 -0.20 6.10
C ASP A 292 21.58 0.60 5.00
N ARG A 293 22.12 -0.07 3.97
CA ARG A 293 22.71 0.58 2.79
C ARG A 293 21.70 1.36 1.96
N PHE A 294 20.40 1.14 2.13
CA PHE A 294 19.35 1.85 1.39
C PHE A 294 19.15 3.29 1.89
N ILE A 295 19.67 3.61 3.08
CA ILE A 295 19.40 4.86 3.81
C ILE A 295 20.67 5.60 4.21
N THR A 296 21.78 5.39 3.49
CA THR A 296 23.00 6.18 3.68
C THR A 296 22.76 7.64 3.31
N ALA A 297 23.54 8.58 3.86
CA ALA A 297 23.43 10.00 3.52
C ALA A 297 23.50 10.23 2.00
N GLU A 298 24.45 9.60 1.32
CA GLU A 298 24.59 9.62 -0.15
C GLU A 298 23.35 9.07 -0.87
N ALA A 299 22.75 7.98 -0.38
CA ALA A 299 21.53 7.43 -0.95
C ALA A 299 20.30 8.34 -0.75
N LEU A 300 20.33 9.22 0.26
CA LEU A 300 19.26 10.19 0.53
C LEU A 300 19.46 11.51 -0.24
N GLU A 301 20.71 11.91 -0.50
CA GLU A 301 21.06 13.14 -1.25
C GLU A 301 20.85 13.02 -2.77
N THR A 302 20.90 11.81 -3.32
CA THR A 302 20.80 11.55 -4.77
C THR A 302 19.40 11.77 -5.37
N VAL A 303 18.42 12.22 -4.57
CA VAL A 303 17.01 12.31 -4.98
C VAL A 303 16.64 13.71 -5.44
N LYS A 304 16.37 13.87 -6.73
CA LYS A 304 15.73 15.06 -7.28
C LYS A 304 14.22 15.03 -6.98
N MET A 305 13.75 15.93 -6.13
CA MET A 305 12.32 16.25 -5.98
C MET A 305 12.01 17.41 -6.94
N THR A 306 11.66 17.15 -8.19
CA THR A 306 11.38 18.23 -9.15
C THR A 306 9.89 18.62 -9.18
N ALA A 307 9.63 19.92 -9.39
CA ALA A 307 8.29 20.47 -9.63
C ALA A 307 7.80 20.17 -11.07
N ASP A 308 8.74 19.87 -11.97
CA ASP A 308 8.49 19.43 -13.34
C ASP A 308 9.10 18.04 -13.54
N HIS A 309 8.29 17.11 -14.03
CA HIS A 309 8.78 15.86 -14.57
C HIS A 309 9.50 16.13 -15.88
N ALA A 310 10.77 16.51 -15.79
CA ALA A 310 11.78 16.07 -16.74
C ALA A 310 12.44 14.78 -16.21
N ASP A 311 11.66 13.94 -15.52
CA ASP A 311 12.11 12.63 -15.10
C ASP A 311 11.73 11.65 -16.22
N ASP A 312 12.65 11.49 -17.17
CA ASP A 312 12.67 10.40 -18.15
C ASP A 312 12.65 9.00 -17.50
N SER A 313 12.65 8.92 -16.16
CA SER A 313 12.60 7.71 -15.33
C SER A 313 11.34 6.84 -15.47
N THR A 314 10.36 7.24 -16.32
CA THR A 314 9.33 6.28 -16.76
C THR A 314 9.92 5.13 -17.57
N PHE A 315 11.17 5.29 -17.99
CA PHE A 315 12.06 4.28 -18.51
C PHE A 315 13.34 4.34 -17.69
N ILE A 316 13.82 3.21 -17.18
CA ILE A 316 15.17 3.17 -16.61
C ILE A 316 16.15 3.42 -17.76
N GLU A 317 16.49 4.66 -18.06
CA GLU A 317 17.82 4.99 -18.59
C GLU A 317 18.78 4.99 -17.39
N SER A 318 19.03 3.80 -16.83
CA SER A 318 20.26 3.63 -16.06
C SER A 318 21.34 3.40 -17.08
N SER A 319 22.14 4.44 -17.29
CA SER A 319 23.41 4.47 -18.05
C SER A 319 23.36 3.88 -19.46
N GLU A 320 24.15 4.41 -20.37
CA GLU A 320 24.42 3.79 -21.67
C GLU A 320 25.08 2.38 -21.56
N ASP A 321 25.24 1.84 -20.33
CA ASP A 321 25.95 0.60 -19.96
C ASP A 321 25.08 -0.54 -19.34
N ASP A 322 23.74 -0.48 -19.31
CA ASP A 322 22.92 -1.62 -18.78
C ASP A 322 22.55 -2.64 -19.87
N ASP A 323 23.38 -3.66 -19.99
CA ASP A 323 23.29 -4.74 -20.97
C ASP A 323 22.27 -5.85 -20.65
N ARG A 324 21.21 -5.58 -19.88
CA ARG A 324 20.17 -6.60 -19.59
C ARG A 324 19.08 -6.66 -20.65
N VAL A 325 18.49 -7.84 -20.86
CA VAL A 325 17.39 -8.04 -21.83
C VAL A 325 16.15 -7.29 -21.35
N ARG A 326 15.56 -6.47 -22.22
CA ARG A 326 14.39 -5.68 -21.93
C ARG A 326 13.12 -6.31 -22.48
N VAL A 327 12.17 -6.55 -21.59
CA VAL A 327 10.91 -7.23 -21.85
C VAL A 327 9.73 -6.27 -21.66
N LEU A 328 8.90 -6.12 -22.67
CA LEU A 328 7.60 -5.47 -22.55
C LEU A 328 6.60 -6.46 -21.96
N LEU A 329 5.94 -6.09 -20.86
CA LEU A 329 4.87 -6.86 -20.23
C LEU A 329 3.54 -6.10 -20.34
N PRO A 330 2.62 -6.49 -21.24
CA PRO A 330 1.30 -5.89 -21.39
C PRO A 330 0.32 -6.17 -20.24
N ARG A 331 0.74 -5.95 -19.00
CA ARG A 331 -0.06 -6.06 -17.78
C ARG A 331 0.36 -4.98 -16.78
N GLN A 332 -0.45 -4.84 -15.73
CA GLN A 332 -0.05 -4.15 -14.51
C GLN A 332 1.11 -4.88 -13.80
N GLU A 333 1.88 -4.11 -13.05
CA GLU A 333 2.97 -4.57 -12.19
C GLU A 333 2.50 -5.65 -11.20
N GLY A 334 3.29 -6.71 -11.00
CA GLY A 334 2.90 -7.82 -10.12
C GLY A 334 3.94 -8.93 -10.03
N ARG A 335 3.49 -10.14 -9.68
CA ARG A 335 4.39 -11.29 -9.48
C ARG A 335 5.18 -11.69 -10.73
N ILE A 336 4.57 -11.57 -11.91
CA ILE A 336 5.23 -11.93 -13.18
C ILE A 336 6.41 -10.99 -13.46
N SER A 337 6.19 -9.67 -13.37
CA SER A 337 7.25 -8.68 -13.55
C SER A 337 8.32 -8.74 -12.45
N GLN A 338 7.93 -8.99 -11.19
CA GLN A 338 8.88 -9.21 -10.10
C GLN A 338 9.78 -10.43 -10.37
N ALA A 339 9.18 -11.58 -10.70
CA ALA A 339 9.94 -12.79 -10.99
C ALA A 339 10.83 -12.65 -12.22
N MET A 340 10.41 -11.90 -13.24
CA MET A 340 11.27 -11.59 -14.39
C MET A 340 12.48 -10.73 -13.98
N ARG A 341 12.28 -9.70 -13.14
CA ARG A 341 13.39 -8.87 -12.63
C ARG A 341 14.33 -9.63 -11.69
N GLU A 342 13.80 -10.57 -10.91
CA GLU A 342 14.60 -11.51 -10.10
C GLU A 342 15.48 -12.42 -10.97
N ASN A 343 15.11 -12.63 -12.23
CA ASN A 343 15.90 -13.37 -13.22
C ASN A 343 16.68 -12.43 -14.16
N GLU A 344 17.08 -11.25 -13.66
CA GLU A 344 17.95 -10.28 -14.32
C GLU A 344 17.41 -9.69 -15.63
N LEU A 345 16.10 -9.76 -15.86
CA LEU A 345 15.44 -9.05 -16.97
C LEU A 345 15.07 -7.62 -16.57
N ARG A 346 15.11 -6.70 -17.52
CA ARG A 346 14.42 -5.41 -17.41
C ARG A 346 12.99 -5.58 -17.88
N VAL A 347 12.03 -5.06 -17.12
CA VAL A 347 10.61 -5.27 -17.43
C VAL A 347 9.85 -3.96 -17.37
N ASP A 348 9.22 -3.61 -18.49
CA ASP A 348 8.32 -2.47 -18.58
C ASP A 348 6.88 -2.97 -18.62
N CYS A 349 6.11 -2.65 -17.58
CA CYS A 349 4.70 -2.99 -17.48
C CYS A 349 3.85 -1.92 -18.17
N VAL A 350 3.04 -2.32 -19.15
CA VAL A 350 2.12 -1.42 -19.87
C VAL A 350 0.71 -2.01 -19.88
N GLN A 351 -0.31 -1.16 -19.83
CA GLN A 351 -1.68 -1.63 -20.02
C GLN A 351 -2.09 -1.48 -21.48
N LEU A 352 -2.36 -2.61 -22.14
CA LEU A 352 -3.01 -2.63 -23.45
C LEU A 352 -4.51 -2.95 -23.36
N GLN A 353 -4.96 -3.44 -22.20
CA GLN A 353 -6.37 -3.67 -21.90
C GLN A 353 -6.71 -3.10 -20.52
N GLU A 354 -7.92 -2.59 -20.39
CA GLU A 354 -8.49 -2.04 -19.16
C GLU A 354 -9.77 -2.79 -18.76
N ALA A 355 -10.00 -2.92 -17.46
CA ALA A 355 -11.23 -3.52 -16.96
C ALA A 355 -12.37 -2.49 -17.07
N ARG A 356 -13.49 -2.87 -17.69
CA ARG A 356 -14.70 -2.04 -17.75
C ARG A 356 -15.87 -2.78 -17.14
N LEU A 357 -16.69 -2.07 -16.37
CA LEU A 357 -17.93 -2.61 -15.81
C LEU A 357 -18.96 -2.83 -16.93
N LEU A 358 -19.63 -3.98 -16.91
CA LEU A 358 -20.76 -4.27 -17.80
C LEU A 358 -22.09 -3.78 -17.20
N SER A 359 -23.20 -3.79 -17.95
CA SER A 359 -24.50 -3.68 -17.29
C SER A 359 -24.88 -5.06 -16.76
N ALA A 360 -25.09 -5.19 -15.46
CA ALA A 360 -25.41 -6.46 -14.82
C ALA A 360 -26.22 -6.20 -13.54
N ASP A 361 -27.15 -7.11 -13.23
CA ASP A 361 -27.94 -7.08 -12.00
C ASP A 361 -27.25 -7.88 -10.89
N ASN A 362 -27.45 -7.46 -9.64
CA ASN A 362 -26.95 -8.20 -8.49
C ASN A 362 -27.83 -9.43 -8.25
N ILE A 363 -27.40 -10.57 -8.79
CA ILE A 363 -28.11 -11.85 -8.65
C ILE A 363 -27.59 -12.71 -7.48
N ILE A 364 -26.73 -12.15 -6.60
CA ILE A 364 -26.15 -12.91 -5.48
C ILE A 364 -27.28 -13.35 -4.54
N GLY A 365 -28.14 -12.43 -4.10
CA GLY A 365 -29.39 -12.73 -3.40
C GLY A 365 -29.26 -13.76 -2.28
N ASP A 366 -29.91 -14.90 -2.49
CA ASP A 366 -30.00 -16.06 -1.59
C ASP A 366 -29.04 -17.20 -1.96
N ALA A 367 -28.02 -16.93 -2.78
CA ALA A 367 -27.09 -17.97 -3.21
C ALA A 367 -26.35 -18.60 -2.03
N ASP A 368 -26.24 -19.93 -2.07
CA ASP A 368 -25.44 -20.70 -1.10
C ASP A 368 -23.94 -20.44 -1.29
N TRP A 369 -23.52 -20.26 -2.56
CA TRP A 369 -22.14 -20.02 -2.92
C TRP A 369 -21.99 -18.89 -3.93
N VAL A 370 -20.93 -18.10 -3.76
CA VAL A 370 -20.40 -17.20 -4.78
C VAL A 370 -19.00 -17.64 -5.17
N VAL A 371 -18.76 -17.77 -6.48
CA VAL A 371 -17.44 -18.04 -7.03
C VAL A 371 -16.83 -16.74 -7.53
N ILE A 372 -15.66 -16.40 -6.99
CA ILE A 372 -14.83 -15.24 -7.37
C ILE A 372 -13.60 -15.75 -8.12
N PRO A 373 -13.59 -15.69 -9.47
CA PRO A 373 -12.56 -16.29 -10.27
C PRO A 373 -11.28 -15.46 -10.35
N SER A 374 -11.36 -14.15 -10.10
CA SER A 374 -10.22 -13.24 -10.24
C SER A 374 -10.27 -12.08 -9.24
N GLY A 375 -9.13 -11.46 -8.95
CA GLY A 375 -9.09 -10.20 -8.19
C GLY A 375 -9.84 -9.05 -8.87
N GLN A 376 -9.98 -9.08 -10.21
CA GLN A 376 -10.80 -8.10 -10.94
C GLN A 376 -12.29 -8.24 -10.62
N THR A 377 -12.74 -9.43 -10.23
CA THR A 377 -14.11 -9.63 -9.75
C THR A 377 -14.34 -8.88 -8.43
N VAL A 378 -13.35 -8.89 -7.53
CA VAL A 378 -13.40 -8.14 -6.26
C VAL A 378 -13.43 -6.64 -6.50
N TRP A 379 -12.63 -6.15 -7.45
CA TRP A 379 -12.72 -4.76 -7.93
C TRP A 379 -14.12 -4.44 -8.45
N ALA A 380 -14.67 -5.25 -9.36
CA ALA A 380 -15.97 -5.00 -9.97
C ALA A 380 -17.12 -5.00 -8.95
N LEU A 381 -17.05 -5.87 -7.92
CA LEU A 381 -17.99 -5.86 -6.79
C LEU A 381 -17.93 -4.54 -6.02
N ARG A 382 -16.72 -4.08 -5.69
CA ARG A 382 -16.49 -2.83 -4.95
C ARG A 382 -17.00 -1.61 -5.71
N GLU A 383 -16.68 -1.47 -6.99
CA GLU A 383 -17.11 -0.32 -7.80
C GLU A 383 -18.64 -0.27 -7.97
N ARG A 384 -19.31 -1.43 -7.88
CA ARG A 384 -20.78 -1.51 -7.92
C ARG A 384 -21.45 -1.33 -6.57
N GLY A 385 -20.69 -1.31 -5.47
CA GLY A 385 -21.24 -1.38 -4.12
C GLY A 385 -22.01 -2.68 -3.85
N TRP A 386 -21.60 -3.78 -4.47
CA TRP A 386 -22.23 -5.09 -4.27
C TRP A 386 -21.56 -5.85 -3.14
N ASP A 387 -22.33 -6.11 -2.09
CA ASP A 387 -21.90 -6.94 -0.98
C ASP A 387 -22.28 -8.40 -1.19
N ILE A 388 -21.45 -9.29 -0.66
CA ILE A 388 -21.75 -10.72 -0.58
C ILE A 388 -22.47 -10.95 0.76
N PRO A 389 -23.71 -11.47 0.78
CA PRO A 389 -24.45 -11.73 2.01
C PRO A 389 -23.67 -12.60 2.98
N ALA A 390 -23.75 -12.34 4.30
CA ALA A 390 -22.94 -13.04 5.31
C ALA A 390 -23.15 -14.57 5.35
N HIS A 391 -24.32 -15.05 4.92
CA HIS A 391 -24.64 -16.48 4.87
C HIS A 391 -24.05 -17.22 3.66
N THR A 392 -23.71 -16.48 2.60
CA THR A 392 -23.21 -17.05 1.34
C THR A 392 -21.75 -17.45 1.48
N LYS A 393 -21.42 -18.69 1.12
CA LYS A 393 -20.04 -19.17 1.12
C LYS A 393 -19.27 -18.62 -0.08
N VAL A 394 -17.98 -18.38 0.10
CA VAL A 394 -17.12 -17.79 -0.93
C VAL A 394 -16.08 -18.81 -1.40
N ALA A 395 -16.09 -19.08 -2.70
CA ALA A 395 -15.11 -19.90 -3.36
C ALA A 395 -14.23 -19.05 -4.30
N THR A 396 -12.93 -19.30 -4.32
CA THR A 396 -12.01 -18.61 -5.23
C THR A 396 -11.21 -19.58 -6.07
N MET A 397 -10.71 -19.13 -7.21
CA MET A 397 -10.02 -19.99 -8.17
C MET A 397 -8.56 -20.31 -7.80
N GLY A 398 -7.98 -19.61 -6.83
CA GLY A 398 -6.59 -19.84 -6.40
C GLY A 398 -6.11 -18.86 -5.34
N SER A 399 -4.95 -19.14 -4.77
CA SER A 399 -4.41 -18.47 -3.58
C SER A 399 -4.22 -16.95 -3.72
N THR A 400 -3.98 -16.44 -4.93
CA THR A 400 -3.91 -14.99 -5.17
C THR A 400 -5.28 -14.33 -5.04
N THR A 401 -6.32 -14.91 -5.65
CA THR A 401 -7.68 -14.37 -5.56
C THR A 401 -8.22 -14.50 -4.14
N GLN A 402 -7.93 -15.61 -3.47
CA GLN A 402 -8.26 -15.79 -2.05
C GLN A 402 -7.76 -14.64 -1.20
N ARG A 403 -6.46 -14.31 -1.32
CA ARG A 403 -5.87 -13.22 -0.56
C ARG A 403 -6.53 -11.87 -0.85
N THR A 404 -6.87 -11.59 -2.10
CA THR A 404 -7.58 -10.34 -2.48
C THR A 404 -8.95 -10.24 -1.82
N VAL A 405 -9.67 -11.36 -1.66
CA VAL A 405 -10.96 -11.42 -0.98
C VAL A 405 -10.81 -11.29 0.53
N GLU A 406 -9.81 -11.93 1.12
CA GLU A 406 -9.50 -11.82 2.55
C GLU A 406 -9.04 -10.41 2.95
N ASP A 407 -8.25 -9.76 2.09
CA ASP A 407 -7.83 -8.36 2.26
C ASP A 407 -9.04 -7.39 2.21
N SER A 408 -10.15 -7.78 1.57
CA SER A 408 -11.42 -7.01 1.63
C SER A 408 -12.27 -7.34 2.86
N GLY A 409 -11.74 -8.10 3.82
CA GLY A 409 -12.41 -8.46 5.07
C GLY A 409 -13.39 -9.63 4.95
N ARG A 410 -13.38 -10.37 3.84
CA ARG A 410 -14.27 -11.53 3.63
C ARG A 410 -13.48 -12.84 3.71
N GLN A 411 -13.94 -13.76 4.55
CA GLN A 411 -13.37 -15.09 4.62
C GLN A 411 -13.68 -15.88 3.34
N VAL A 412 -12.69 -16.65 2.87
CA VAL A 412 -12.85 -17.61 1.78
C VAL A 412 -13.03 -19.00 2.35
N ASP A 413 -14.12 -19.67 1.95
CA ASP A 413 -14.46 -21.02 2.40
C ASP A 413 -13.75 -22.10 1.58
N LEU A 414 -13.51 -21.83 0.29
CA LEU A 414 -12.91 -22.80 -0.63
C LEU A 414 -11.95 -22.15 -1.63
N SER A 415 -10.72 -22.65 -1.72
CA SER A 415 -9.72 -22.16 -2.66
C SER A 415 -8.65 -23.23 -2.91
N PRO A 416 -8.33 -23.56 -4.17
CA PRO A 416 -7.23 -24.47 -4.47
C PRO A 416 -5.88 -23.79 -4.24
N GLU A 417 -4.91 -24.58 -3.77
CA GLU A 417 -3.53 -24.10 -3.66
C GLU A 417 -2.89 -23.88 -5.04
N GLY A 418 -2.11 -22.81 -5.14
CA GLY A 418 -1.34 -22.45 -6.33
C GLY A 418 -2.16 -21.71 -7.40
N THR A 419 -1.83 -21.98 -8.67
CA THR A 419 -2.34 -21.24 -9.83
C THR A 419 -3.82 -21.50 -10.09
N ALA A 420 -4.52 -20.45 -10.55
CA ALA A 420 -5.95 -20.48 -10.83
C ALA A 420 -6.35 -21.62 -11.79
N SER A 421 -7.30 -22.47 -11.39
CA SER A 421 -7.76 -23.59 -12.21
C SER A 421 -9.23 -23.96 -11.94
N SER A 422 -10.03 -23.97 -13.01
CA SER A 422 -11.46 -24.34 -12.93
C SER A 422 -11.63 -25.78 -12.50
N GLN A 423 -10.78 -26.67 -13.03
CA GLN A 423 -10.83 -28.09 -12.71
C GLN A 423 -10.50 -28.33 -11.24
N LYS A 424 -9.42 -27.75 -10.71
CA LYS A 424 -9.04 -27.91 -9.30
C LYS A 424 -10.11 -27.38 -8.36
N LEU A 425 -10.73 -26.25 -8.70
CA LEU A 425 -11.82 -25.71 -7.89
C LEU A 425 -13.03 -26.67 -7.89
N VAL A 426 -13.45 -27.15 -9.06
CA VAL A 426 -14.56 -28.12 -9.19
C VAL A 426 -14.29 -29.42 -8.43
N GLU A 427 -13.04 -29.90 -8.43
CA GLU A 427 -12.64 -31.09 -7.67
C GLU A 427 -12.80 -30.89 -6.16
N LEU A 428 -12.47 -29.69 -5.66
CA LEU A 428 -12.63 -29.32 -4.25
C LEU A 428 -14.09 -29.09 -3.83
N PHE A 429 -14.98 -28.73 -4.76
CA PHE A 429 -16.39 -28.55 -4.44
C PHE A 429 -17.00 -29.89 -3.99
N PRO A 430 -17.69 -29.92 -2.82
CA PRO A 430 -18.44 -31.09 -2.41
C PRO A 430 -19.61 -31.33 -3.39
N PRO A 431 -20.11 -32.57 -3.53
CA PRO A 431 -21.41 -32.79 -4.16
C PRO A 431 -22.48 -31.92 -3.48
N ALA A 432 -23.43 -31.40 -4.26
CA ALA A 432 -24.51 -30.59 -3.71
C ALA A 432 -25.35 -31.40 -2.72
N ASP A 433 -25.70 -30.77 -1.59
CA ASP A 433 -26.59 -31.33 -0.59
C ASP A 433 -27.99 -30.71 -0.76
N GLY A 434 -28.85 -31.39 -1.53
CA GLY A 434 -30.15 -30.86 -1.93
C GLY A 434 -30.07 -29.80 -3.03
N GLU A 435 -31.05 -28.90 -3.07
CA GLU A 435 -31.09 -27.80 -4.04
C GLU A 435 -30.21 -26.65 -3.54
N GLN A 436 -28.96 -26.60 -4.03
CA GLN A 436 -28.02 -25.51 -3.74
C GLN A 436 -27.70 -24.68 -4.97
N ARG A 437 -27.63 -23.37 -4.79
CA ARG A 437 -27.40 -22.38 -5.84
C ARG A 437 -26.00 -21.78 -5.75
N VAL A 438 -25.31 -21.75 -6.89
CA VAL A 438 -23.98 -21.14 -7.04
C VAL A 438 -24.07 -20.00 -8.05
N VAL A 439 -23.59 -18.81 -7.64
CA VAL A 439 -23.45 -17.65 -8.53
C VAL A 439 -21.98 -17.46 -8.90
N ILE A 440 -21.68 -17.46 -10.19
CA ILE A 440 -20.34 -17.15 -10.71
C ILE A 440 -20.35 -15.70 -11.19
N LEU A 441 -19.54 -14.86 -10.54
CA LEU A 441 -19.34 -13.47 -10.94
C LEU A 441 -18.04 -13.39 -11.75
N CYS A 442 -18.09 -13.02 -13.02
CA CYS A 442 -16.92 -13.16 -13.88
C CYS A 442 -16.78 -12.10 -14.96
N ALA A 443 -15.68 -12.19 -15.71
CA ALA A 443 -15.53 -11.54 -17.00
C ALA A 443 -16.45 -12.19 -18.03
N ASP A 444 -16.93 -11.40 -19.00
CA ASP A 444 -17.65 -11.86 -20.19
C ASP A 444 -16.97 -13.03 -20.94
N GLN A 445 -15.64 -13.03 -20.99
CA GLN A 445 -14.88 -14.05 -21.71
C GLN A 445 -14.40 -15.24 -20.86
N LEU A 446 -14.87 -15.40 -19.61
CA LEU A 446 -14.47 -16.56 -18.79
C LEU A 446 -15.02 -17.87 -19.37
N SER A 447 -14.18 -18.91 -19.49
CA SER A 447 -14.61 -20.24 -19.99
C SER A 447 -15.73 -20.86 -19.15
N THR A 448 -16.63 -21.62 -19.78
CA THR A 448 -17.81 -22.25 -19.15
C THR A 448 -17.54 -23.55 -18.37
N LYS A 449 -16.26 -23.87 -18.13
CA LYS A 449 -15.83 -25.11 -17.48
C LYS A 449 -16.28 -25.21 -16.02
N LEU A 450 -16.34 -24.08 -15.31
CA LEU A 450 -16.82 -24.03 -13.92
C LEU A 450 -18.29 -24.39 -13.84
N GLU A 451 -19.10 -23.78 -14.70
CA GLU A 451 -20.54 -23.98 -14.80
C GLU A 451 -20.86 -25.44 -15.10
N THR A 452 -20.14 -26.02 -16.06
CA THR A 452 -20.29 -27.42 -16.46
C THR A 452 -19.92 -28.35 -15.30
N GLY A 453 -18.78 -28.10 -14.65
CA GLY A 453 -18.29 -28.93 -13.55
C GLY A 453 -19.15 -28.87 -12.29
N LEU A 454 -19.64 -27.68 -11.93
CA LEU A 454 -20.51 -27.49 -10.77
C LEU A 454 -21.92 -28.05 -11.01
N ARG A 455 -22.47 -27.91 -12.21
CA ARG A 455 -23.76 -28.58 -12.57
C ARG A 455 -23.63 -30.10 -12.49
N ALA A 456 -22.50 -30.66 -12.91
CA ALA A 456 -22.24 -32.10 -12.77
C ALA A 456 -22.13 -32.57 -11.30
N LYS A 457 -21.88 -31.64 -10.36
CA LYS A 457 -21.90 -31.88 -8.91
C LYS A 457 -23.28 -31.70 -8.27
N GLY A 458 -24.32 -31.34 -9.04
CA GLY A 458 -25.70 -31.20 -8.57
C GLY A 458 -26.13 -29.77 -8.21
N TYR A 459 -25.29 -28.77 -8.43
CA TYR A 459 -25.64 -27.37 -8.14
C TYR A 459 -26.47 -26.74 -9.26
N THR A 460 -27.40 -25.86 -8.88
CA THR A 460 -27.98 -24.86 -9.80
C THR A 460 -26.98 -23.73 -9.96
N VAL A 461 -26.54 -23.46 -11.20
CA VAL A 461 -25.44 -22.51 -11.46
C VAL A 461 -25.90 -21.36 -12.33
N ASP A 462 -25.82 -20.15 -11.78
CA ASP A 462 -26.03 -18.90 -12.47
C ASP A 462 -24.71 -18.17 -12.72
N ARG A 463 -24.62 -17.50 -13.88
CA ARG A 463 -23.46 -16.72 -14.28
C ARG A 463 -23.87 -15.27 -14.41
N SER A 464 -23.09 -14.36 -13.83
CA SER A 464 -23.23 -12.92 -14.02
C SER A 464 -21.89 -12.35 -14.51
N GLU A 465 -21.92 -11.81 -15.71
CA GLU A 465 -20.78 -11.17 -16.35
C GLU A 465 -20.77 -9.70 -15.93
N ILE A 466 -19.89 -9.35 -15.00
CA ILE A 466 -19.92 -8.05 -14.33
C ILE A 466 -18.81 -7.10 -14.81
N TYR A 467 -17.88 -7.59 -15.61
CA TYR A 467 -16.84 -6.78 -16.23
C TYR A 467 -16.35 -7.40 -17.54
N THR A 468 -15.64 -6.61 -18.34
CA THR A 468 -14.91 -7.06 -19.54
C THR A 468 -13.50 -6.48 -19.53
N MET A 469 -12.57 -7.11 -20.24
CA MET A 469 -11.24 -6.56 -20.50
C MET A 469 -11.26 -5.91 -21.89
N ALA A 470 -11.52 -4.61 -21.92
CA ALA A 470 -11.59 -3.85 -23.17
C ALA A 470 -10.20 -3.40 -23.60
N ASP A 471 -9.95 -3.39 -24.90
CA ASP A 471 -8.75 -2.81 -25.49
C ASP A 471 -8.70 -1.31 -25.19
N VAL A 472 -7.50 -0.79 -24.89
CA VAL A 472 -7.30 0.66 -24.81
C VAL A 472 -7.54 1.29 -26.18
N ALA A 473 -8.27 2.40 -26.22
CA ALA A 473 -8.64 3.04 -27.48
C ALA A 473 -7.44 3.67 -28.20
N GLU A 474 -6.50 4.22 -27.43
CA GLU A 474 -5.24 4.78 -27.90
C GLU A 474 -4.12 4.37 -26.93
N ILE A 475 -2.95 4.06 -27.49
CA ILE A 475 -1.74 3.85 -26.68
C ILE A 475 -1.02 5.16 -26.43
N ASP A 476 -0.35 5.24 -25.27
CA ASP A 476 0.52 6.35 -24.90
C ASP A 476 1.50 6.66 -26.07
N PRO A 477 1.50 7.88 -26.62
CA PRO A 477 2.41 8.25 -27.71
C PRO A 477 3.88 7.97 -27.40
N ALA A 478 4.29 8.07 -26.13
CA ALA A 478 5.66 7.76 -25.73
C ALA A 478 5.96 6.25 -25.80
N LEU A 479 4.97 5.39 -25.48
CA LEU A 479 5.09 3.94 -25.68
C LEU A 479 5.23 3.62 -27.17
N ARG A 480 4.41 4.28 -28.01
CA ARG A 480 4.46 4.10 -29.47
C ARG A 480 5.84 4.46 -30.02
N THR A 481 6.34 5.65 -29.73
CA THR A 481 7.66 6.11 -30.20
C THR A 481 8.76 5.13 -29.82
N ARG A 482 8.83 4.72 -28.55
CA ARG A 482 9.87 3.78 -28.10
C ARG A 482 9.71 2.39 -28.68
N TRP A 483 8.47 1.98 -28.99
CA TRP A 483 8.22 0.71 -29.64
C TRP A 483 8.74 0.75 -31.06
N ASP A 484 8.51 1.87 -31.77
CA ASP A 484 9.01 2.11 -33.13
C ASP A 484 10.54 2.33 -33.16
N ASP A 485 11.14 2.81 -32.07
CA ASP A 485 12.60 2.98 -31.92
C ASP A 485 13.33 1.68 -31.52
N GLY A 486 12.62 0.59 -31.24
CA GLY A 486 13.23 -0.71 -30.93
C GLY A 486 13.72 -0.84 -29.49
N ALA A 487 13.03 -0.20 -28.55
CA ALA A 487 13.46 -0.18 -27.16
C ALA A 487 13.42 -1.54 -26.43
N TRP A 488 12.76 -2.57 -26.98
CA TRP A 488 12.55 -3.87 -26.33
C TRP A 488 13.12 -5.02 -27.14
N ASP A 489 13.73 -5.98 -26.45
CA ASP A 489 14.24 -7.23 -27.05
C ASP A 489 13.15 -8.31 -27.13
N ALA A 490 12.15 -8.24 -26.25
CA ALA A 490 11.09 -9.22 -26.15
C ALA A 490 9.77 -8.61 -25.64
N VAL A 491 8.67 -9.29 -25.94
CA VAL A 491 7.35 -9.06 -25.35
C VAL A 491 6.86 -10.35 -24.70
N PHE A 492 6.26 -10.24 -23.52
CA PHE A 492 5.67 -11.38 -22.84
C PHE A 492 4.15 -11.28 -22.77
N LEU A 493 3.47 -12.23 -23.38
CA LEU A 493 2.02 -12.31 -23.44
C LEU A 493 1.52 -13.35 -22.44
N SER A 494 0.79 -12.86 -21.45
CA SER A 494 0.37 -13.65 -20.28
C SER A 494 -0.91 -14.45 -20.47
N GLN A 495 -1.68 -14.13 -21.51
CA GLN A 495 -3.01 -14.66 -21.78
C GLN A 495 -3.38 -14.47 -23.26
N PRO A 496 -4.24 -15.32 -23.82
CA PRO A 496 -4.62 -15.25 -25.25
C PRO A 496 -5.16 -13.90 -25.70
N SER A 497 -5.98 -13.24 -24.87
CA SER A 497 -6.60 -11.95 -25.24
C SER A 497 -5.59 -10.84 -25.54
N LEU A 498 -4.37 -10.93 -24.99
CA LEU A 498 -3.32 -9.94 -25.25
C LEU A 498 -2.67 -10.11 -26.63
N ALA A 499 -2.77 -11.28 -27.26
CA ALA A 499 -2.16 -11.53 -28.57
C ALA A 499 -2.73 -10.60 -29.63
N HIS A 500 -4.06 -10.59 -29.76
CA HIS A 500 -4.77 -9.72 -30.68
C HIS A 500 -4.46 -8.23 -30.43
N VAL A 501 -4.53 -7.79 -29.18
CA VAL A 501 -4.31 -6.38 -28.83
C VAL A 501 -2.87 -5.97 -29.08
N TYR A 502 -1.91 -6.83 -28.75
CA TYR A 502 -0.50 -6.61 -29.06
C TYR A 502 -0.29 -6.41 -30.57
N ALA A 503 -0.76 -7.34 -31.39
CA ALA A 503 -0.59 -7.30 -32.84
C ALA A 503 -1.30 -6.09 -33.47
N LYS A 504 -2.54 -5.82 -33.04
CA LYS A 504 -3.34 -4.70 -33.53
C LYS A 504 -2.80 -3.33 -33.12
N THR A 505 -2.33 -3.19 -31.89
CA THR A 505 -2.05 -1.88 -31.28
C THR A 505 -0.60 -1.45 -31.44
N LEU A 506 0.33 -2.36 -31.17
CA LEU A 506 1.76 -2.09 -31.30
C LEU A 506 2.27 -2.50 -32.68
N GLY A 507 1.74 -3.58 -33.24
CA GLY A 507 2.30 -4.20 -34.45
C GLY A 507 3.53 -5.01 -34.11
N HIS A 508 3.60 -6.26 -34.58
CA HIS A 508 4.77 -7.09 -34.36
C HIS A 508 5.98 -6.52 -35.12
N ARG A 509 7.16 -6.63 -34.50
CA ARG A 509 8.44 -6.32 -35.12
C ARG A 509 9.31 -7.56 -35.08
N ASP A 510 9.98 -7.86 -36.19
CA ASP A 510 10.79 -9.07 -36.35
C ASP A 510 12.01 -9.13 -35.41
N ASP A 511 12.44 -7.98 -34.89
CA ASP A 511 13.54 -7.88 -33.92
C ASP A 511 13.09 -8.11 -32.46
N VAL A 512 11.79 -8.24 -32.20
CA VAL A 512 11.23 -8.45 -30.86
C VAL A 512 10.77 -9.88 -30.67
N ARG A 513 11.34 -10.60 -29.70
CA ARG A 513 10.95 -11.99 -29.40
C ARG A 513 9.62 -12.06 -28.66
N VAL A 514 8.69 -12.91 -29.10
CA VAL A 514 7.42 -13.12 -28.39
C VAL A 514 7.48 -14.33 -27.46
N LEU A 515 7.26 -14.09 -26.17
CA LEU A 515 7.14 -15.10 -25.14
C LEU A 515 5.66 -15.31 -24.79
N ALA A 516 5.22 -16.57 -24.72
CA ALA A 516 3.87 -16.94 -24.32
C ALA A 516 3.85 -17.64 -22.96
N TRP A 517 2.85 -17.34 -22.13
CA TRP A 517 2.71 -17.97 -20.81
C TRP A 517 2.24 -19.42 -20.86
N ASP A 518 1.56 -19.81 -21.92
CA ASP A 518 1.08 -21.17 -22.16
C ASP A 518 0.80 -21.40 -23.65
N GLU A 519 0.50 -22.65 -24.01
CA GLU A 519 0.23 -23.02 -25.39
C GLU A 519 -1.03 -22.35 -25.95
N ALA A 520 -2.03 -22.07 -25.12
CA ALA A 520 -3.22 -21.34 -25.54
C ALA A 520 -2.88 -19.91 -25.98
N THR A 521 -1.99 -19.24 -25.23
CA THR A 521 -1.50 -17.92 -25.58
C THR A 521 -0.60 -18.00 -26.82
N ALA A 522 0.24 -19.02 -26.93
CA ALA A 522 1.09 -19.23 -28.10
C ALA A 522 0.26 -19.45 -29.38
N ALA A 523 -0.82 -20.23 -29.31
CA ALA A 523 -1.74 -20.44 -30.41
C ALA A 523 -2.39 -19.12 -30.86
N ALA A 524 -2.90 -18.32 -29.92
CA ALA A 524 -3.48 -17.01 -30.22
C ALA A 524 -2.48 -16.04 -30.87
N VAL A 525 -1.20 -16.08 -30.46
CA VAL A 525 -0.14 -15.28 -31.10
C VAL A 525 0.11 -15.73 -32.55
N ARG A 526 0.13 -17.04 -32.80
CA ARG A 526 0.33 -17.58 -34.16
C ARG A 526 -0.86 -17.30 -35.07
N GLU A 527 -2.07 -17.23 -34.54
CA GLU A 527 -3.28 -16.83 -35.28
C GLU A 527 -3.19 -15.37 -35.80
N GLU A 528 -2.47 -14.51 -35.08
CA GLU A 528 -2.15 -13.13 -35.52
C GLU A 528 -0.98 -13.08 -36.52
N GLY A 529 -0.47 -14.23 -36.97
CA GLY A 529 0.64 -14.33 -37.92
C GLY A 529 2.01 -14.04 -37.30
N VAL A 530 2.14 -14.14 -35.98
CA VAL A 530 3.38 -13.83 -35.25
C VAL A 530 4.04 -15.10 -34.73
N ASP A 531 5.36 -15.22 -34.92
CA ASP A 531 6.13 -16.35 -34.42
C ASP A 531 6.36 -16.26 -32.90
N VAL A 532 6.18 -17.39 -32.21
CA VAL A 532 6.39 -17.51 -30.76
C VAL A 532 7.80 -18.04 -30.52
N PHE A 533 8.65 -17.23 -29.88
CA PHE A 533 10.03 -17.61 -29.55
C PHE A 533 10.09 -18.70 -28.48
N ALA A 534 9.31 -18.55 -27.40
CA ALA A 534 9.28 -19.52 -26.32
C ALA A 534 7.96 -19.53 -25.56
N VAL A 535 7.58 -20.71 -25.06
CA VAL A 535 6.39 -20.92 -24.22
C VAL A 535 6.84 -21.34 -22.82
N ALA A 536 6.25 -20.75 -21.77
CA ALA A 536 6.59 -21.13 -20.40
C ALA A 536 6.22 -22.60 -20.13
N LYS A 537 7.14 -23.35 -19.52
CA LYS A 537 6.91 -24.76 -19.16
C LYS A 537 5.91 -24.94 -18.02
N SER A 538 5.74 -23.92 -17.21
CA SER A 538 4.84 -23.88 -16.05
C SER A 538 4.37 -22.45 -15.79
N LYS A 539 3.18 -22.30 -15.22
CA LYS A 539 2.59 -21.00 -14.85
C LYS A 539 2.98 -20.58 -13.44
N ASP A 540 4.28 -20.55 -13.18
CA ASP A 540 4.90 -20.20 -11.91
C ASP A 540 6.26 -19.52 -12.13
N THR A 541 7.00 -19.27 -11.06
CA THR A 541 8.32 -18.62 -11.12
C THR A 541 9.36 -19.47 -11.84
N PHE A 542 9.23 -20.80 -11.85
CA PHE A 542 10.13 -21.69 -12.59
C PHE A 542 9.96 -21.54 -14.10
N GLY A 543 8.72 -21.37 -14.57
CA GLY A 543 8.44 -21.08 -15.97
C GLY A 543 9.05 -19.75 -16.42
N ILE A 544 8.97 -18.72 -15.58
CA ILE A 544 9.61 -17.41 -15.83
C ILE A 544 11.13 -17.54 -15.90
N ALA A 545 11.74 -18.24 -14.94
CA ALA A 545 13.18 -18.47 -14.91
C ALA A 545 13.66 -19.23 -16.15
N ASP A 546 12.88 -20.18 -16.66
CA ASP A 546 13.19 -20.89 -17.89
C ASP A 546 13.18 -19.96 -19.12
N LEU A 547 12.15 -19.12 -19.25
CA LEU A 547 12.05 -18.12 -20.32
C LEU A 547 13.20 -17.10 -20.26
N ALA A 548 13.54 -16.59 -19.07
CA ALA A 548 14.65 -15.65 -18.90
C ALA A 548 15.99 -16.26 -19.35
N ARG A 549 16.26 -17.52 -18.98
CA ARG A 549 17.47 -18.23 -19.45
C ARG A 549 17.51 -18.39 -20.97
N GLN A 550 16.37 -18.63 -21.61
CA GLN A 550 16.29 -18.73 -23.08
C GLN A 550 16.56 -17.37 -23.74
N LEU A 551 16.04 -16.28 -23.19
CA LEU A 551 16.33 -14.92 -23.64
C LEU A 551 17.81 -14.57 -23.51
N HIS A 552 18.44 -14.85 -22.36
CA HIS A 552 19.87 -14.59 -22.16
C HIS A 552 20.74 -15.37 -23.15
N LYS A 553 20.39 -16.64 -23.42
CA LYS A 553 21.10 -17.46 -24.40
C LYS A 553 20.99 -16.96 -25.83
N ALA A 554 19.86 -16.35 -26.20
CA ALA A 554 19.65 -15.85 -27.55
C ALA A 554 20.25 -14.45 -27.78
N ARG A 555 20.70 -13.77 -26.73
CA ARG A 555 21.42 -12.49 -26.81
C ARG A 555 22.91 -12.68 -27.11
N HIS A 556 23.47 -13.85 -26.78
CA HIS A 556 24.82 -14.29 -27.15
C HIS A 556 24.77 -15.14 -28.42
#